data_AF-A0A819FXF8-F1
#
_entry.id   AF-A0A819FXF8-F1
#
_cell.length_a   1.000
_cell.length_b   1.000
_cell.length_c   1.000
_cell.angle_alpha   90.00
_cell.angle_beta   90.00
_cell.angle_gamma   90.00
#
_symmetry.space_group_name_H-M   'P 1'
#
loop_
_entity.id
_entity.type
_entity.pdbx_description
1 polymer ?
#
loop_
_entity_poly.entity_id
_entity_poly.type
_entity_poly.pdbx_seq_one_letter_code
_entity_poly.pdbx_strand_id
1 'polypeptide(L)'
;MRYRLGDVVTCTRLLSQDNDTVPIPSEQIKLTRIPLISVAYRAGNLLNVGGENTTEQHLLDTLRQTVQIWKQQSIDVDICDFTLYPQLDMFPTRYVMFLELIDANSHHQNRAINRQHPILQNEDALSELERQLCQSNHIYRDHRNTGKLSSLRCIL
;
A
#
# COMPACT_ATOMS: atom_id res chain seq x y z
N MET A 1 -28.23 -1.74 -12.60
CA MET A 1 -26.84 -1.98 -12.15
C MET A 1 -26.74 -1.53 -10.70
N ARG A 2 -26.18 -2.34 -9.78
CA ARG A 2 -25.97 -1.97 -8.36
C ARG A 2 -24.48 -1.70 -8.13
N TYR A 3 -24.12 -0.45 -7.85
CA TYR A 3 -22.74 -0.04 -7.60
C TYR A 3 -22.26 -0.54 -6.23
N ARG A 4 -20.99 -0.96 -6.15
CA ARG A 4 -20.33 -1.40 -4.91
C ARG A 4 -19.22 -0.42 -4.55
N LEU A 5 -19.32 0.20 -3.36
CA LEU A 5 -18.35 1.19 -2.88
C LEU A 5 -17.01 0.57 -2.42
N GLY A 6 -17.03 -0.69 -1.99
CA GLY A 6 -15.85 -1.40 -1.48
C GLY A 6 -15.56 -1.19 0.01
N ASP A 7 -16.34 -0.36 0.71
CA ASP A 7 -16.21 -0.18 2.15
C ASP A 7 -16.76 -1.40 2.90
N VAL A 8 -15.94 -1.93 3.81
CA VAL A 8 -16.35 -2.94 4.78
C VAL A 8 -16.78 -2.19 6.04
N VAL A 9 -18.04 -2.36 6.40
CA VAL A 9 -18.66 -1.64 7.52
C VAL A 9 -19.21 -2.62 8.55
N THR A 10 -19.11 -2.25 9.82
CA THR A 10 -19.71 -2.98 10.93
C THR A 10 -20.85 -2.15 11.49
N CYS A 11 -22.05 -2.74 11.58
CA CYS A 11 -23.15 -2.14 12.32
C CYS A 11 -22.84 -2.24 13.82
N THR A 12 -22.59 -1.10 14.46
CA THR A 12 -22.21 -1.07 15.87
C THR A 12 -23.44 -1.11 16.76
N ARG A 13 -24.48 -0.36 16.39
CA ARG A 13 -25.79 -0.34 17.07
C ARG A 13 -26.82 0.37 16.21
N LEU A 14 -28.05 0.44 16.71
CA LEU A 14 -29.09 1.31 16.16
C LEU A 14 -29.10 2.64 16.95
N LEU A 15 -29.43 3.73 16.28
CA LEU A 15 -29.75 5.00 16.93
C LEU A 15 -31.06 4.82 17.69
N SER A 16 -30.99 4.89 19.01
CA SER A 16 -32.14 4.62 19.88
C SER A 16 -32.00 5.22 21.28
N GLN A 17 -30.97 6.05 21.54
CA GLN A 17 -30.72 6.62 22.86
C GLN A 17 -30.72 8.14 22.81
N ASP A 18 -31.23 8.77 23.87
CA ASP A 18 -31.26 10.25 24.02
C ASP A 18 -29.85 10.87 24.09
N ASN A 19 -28.82 10.06 24.35
CA ASN A 19 -27.41 10.46 24.39
C ASN A 19 -26.69 10.33 23.03
N ASP A 20 -27.42 10.00 21.96
CA ASP A 20 -26.84 9.91 20.63
C ASP A 20 -26.48 11.32 20.13
N THR A 21 -25.26 11.47 19.58
CA THR A 21 -24.75 12.75 19.06
C THR A 21 -25.57 13.33 17.91
N VAL A 22 -26.45 12.52 17.32
CA VAL A 22 -27.41 12.94 16.31
C VAL A 22 -28.79 13.07 16.98
N PRO A 23 -29.36 14.28 17.10
CA PRO A 23 -30.65 14.47 17.73
C PRO A 23 -31.73 13.73 16.92
N ILE A 24 -32.45 12.84 17.59
CA ILE A 24 -33.59 12.13 17.01
C ILE A 24 -34.83 13.04 17.18
N PRO A 25 -35.68 13.21 16.15
CA PRO A 25 -36.91 14.00 16.27
C PRO A 25 -37.77 13.51 17.45
N SER A 26 -38.24 14.44 18.28
CA SER A 26 -39.03 14.17 19.49
C SER A 26 -40.48 13.73 19.24
N GLU A 27 -40.96 13.89 18.01
CA GLU A 27 -42.31 13.45 17.62
C GLU A 27 -42.32 11.92 17.43
N GLN A 28 -43.39 11.26 17.88
CA GLN A 28 -43.65 9.82 17.66
C GLN A 28 -43.96 9.52 16.19
N ILE A 29 -43.05 9.89 15.30
CA ILE A 29 -42.96 9.29 13.98
C ILE A 29 -42.42 7.88 14.24
N LYS A 30 -43.01 6.87 13.62
CA LYS A 30 -42.56 5.48 13.69
C LYS A 30 -41.07 5.43 13.31
N LEU A 31 -40.17 5.53 14.30
CA LEU A 31 -38.75 5.78 14.07
C LEU A 31 -38.18 4.59 13.33
N THR A 32 -37.84 4.80 12.05
CA THR A 32 -37.08 3.85 11.26
C THR A 32 -35.79 3.56 12.02
N ARG A 33 -35.49 2.29 12.28
CA ARG A 33 -34.25 1.89 12.97
C ARG A 33 -33.05 2.33 12.12
N ILE A 34 -32.39 3.42 12.48
CA ILE A 34 -31.23 3.95 11.75
C ILE A 34 -29.97 3.23 12.28
N PRO A 35 -29.22 2.49 11.45
CA PRO A 35 -27.99 1.85 11.89
C PRO A 35 -26.87 2.88 12.03
N LEU A 36 -26.16 2.80 13.15
CA LEU A 36 -24.86 3.41 13.32
C LEU A 36 -23.81 2.41 12.82
N ILE A 37 -22.97 2.86 11.89
CA ILE A 37 -21.94 2.03 11.26
C ILE A 37 -20.55 2.57 11.55
N SER A 38 -19.59 1.68 11.72
CA SER A 38 -18.16 2.00 11.72
C SER A 38 -17.54 1.45 10.43
N VAL A 39 -16.71 2.23 9.77
CA VAL A 39 -15.93 1.78 8.61
C VAL A 39 -14.69 1.06 9.13
N ALA A 40 -14.54 -0.22 8.78
CA ALA A 40 -13.37 -1.01 9.18
C ALA A 40 -12.20 -0.78 8.23
N TYR A 41 -12.43 -0.96 6.93
CA TYR A 41 -11.44 -0.75 5.87
C TYR A 41 -12.13 -0.66 4.50
N ARG A 42 -11.37 -0.26 3.48
CA ARG A 42 -11.79 -0.33 2.08
C ARG A 42 -11.13 -1.54 1.41
N ALA A 43 -11.93 -2.45 0.89
CA ALA A 43 -11.45 -3.66 0.25
C ALA A 43 -10.55 -3.35 -0.95
N GLY A 44 -9.43 -4.07 -1.06
CA GLY A 44 -8.45 -3.92 -2.14
C GLY A 44 -7.37 -2.86 -1.88
N ASN A 45 -7.47 -2.06 -0.81
CA ASN A 45 -6.43 -1.12 -0.41
C ASN A 45 -5.45 -1.79 0.57
N LEU A 46 -4.16 -1.75 0.25
CA LEU A 46 -3.08 -2.20 1.14
C LEU A 46 -2.51 -1.03 1.95
N LEU A 47 -2.22 0.08 1.28
CA LEU A 47 -1.77 1.29 1.93
C LEU A 47 -2.67 2.47 1.58
N ASN A 48 -2.85 3.33 2.55
CA ASN A 48 -3.49 4.62 2.35
C ASN A 48 -2.85 5.69 3.23
N VAL A 49 -2.07 6.56 2.60
CA VAL A 49 -1.55 7.78 3.23
C VAL A 49 -2.09 8.99 2.50
N GLY A 50 -2.82 9.83 3.22
CA GLY A 50 -3.37 11.07 2.69
C GLY A 50 -4.41 10.89 1.58
N GLY A 51 -5.06 9.71 1.49
CA GLY A 51 -6.06 9.41 0.47
C GLY A 51 -5.51 8.77 -0.82
N GLU A 52 -4.18 8.61 -0.91
CA GLU A 52 -3.54 7.75 -1.91
C GLU A 52 -3.99 6.30 -1.66
N ASN A 53 -4.36 5.55 -2.71
CA ASN A 53 -4.80 4.16 -2.57
C ASN A 53 -3.84 3.24 -3.31
N THR A 54 -2.90 2.66 -2.57
CA THR A 54 -2.02 1.62 -3.12
C THR A 54 -2.67 0.26 -2.92
N THR A 55 -2.98 -0.40 -4.04
CA THR A 55 -3.58 -1.74 -4.07
C THR A 55 -2.51 -2.81 -4.21
N GLU A 56 -2.87 -4.07 -3.96
CA GLU A 56 -1.98 -5.21 -4.21
C GLU A 56 -1.54 -5.29 -5.67
N GLN A 57 -2.45 -5.03 -6.61
CA GLN A 57 -2.14 -5.05 -8.04
C GLN A 57 -1.06 -4.01 -8.39
N HIS A 58 -1.13 -2.79 -7.83
CA HIS A 58 -0.09 -1.77 -8.05
C HIS A 58 1.28 -2.28 -7.61
N LEU A 59 1.36 -2.95 -6.45
CA LEU A 59 2.62 -3.49 -5.93
C LEU A 59 3.13 -4.65 -6.78
N LEU A 60 2.26 -5.60 -7.14
CA LEU A 60 2.64 -6.74 -7.97
C LEU A 60 3.16 -6.31 -9.34
N ASP A 61 2.51 -5.34 -9.98
CA ASP A 61 2.96 -4.80 -11.26
C ASP A 61 4.28 -4.06 -11.13
N THR A 62 4.43 -3.26 -10.07
CA THR A 62 5.68 -2.57 -9.72
C THR A 62 6.83 -3.58 -9.60
N LEU A 63 6.66 -4.60 -8.75
CA LEU A 63 7.70 -5.61 -8.48
C LEU A 63 8.05 -6.41 -9.73
N ARG A 64 7.05 -6.83 -10.52
CA ARG A 64 7.27 -7.55 -11.79
C ARG A 64 8.08 -6.72 -12.78
N GLN A 65 7.74 -5.45 -12.95
CA GLN A 65 8.44 -4.56 -13.87
C GLN A 65 9.86 -4.26 -13.38
N THR A 66 10.05 -4.04 -12.08
CA THR A 66 11.37 -3.83 -11.48
C THR A 66 12.30 -5.03 -11.70
N VAL A 67 11.82 -6.26 -11.43
CA VAL A 67 12.61 -7.48 -11.67
C VAL A 67 12.96 -7.64 -13.15
N GLN A 68 12.02 -7.37 -14.05
CA GLN A 68 12.30 -7.44 -15.49
C GLN A 68 13.42 -6.48 -15.91
N ILE A 69 13.44 -5.27 -15.36
CA ILE A 69 14.46 -4.27 -15.64
C ILE A 69 15.81 -4.67 -15.05
N TRP A 70 15.82 -5.18 -13.81
CA TRP A 70 17.03 -5.73 -13.19
C TRP A 70 17.63 -6.87 -14.03
N LYS A 71 16.80 -7.78 -14.54
CA LYS A 71 17.25 -8.85 -15.44
C LYS A 71 17.86 -8.30 -16.73
N GLN A 72 17.28 -7.26 -17.33
CA GLN A 72 17.86 -6.57 -18.50
C GLN A 72 19.22 -5.92 -18.20
N GLN A 73 19.46 -5.53 -16.94
CA GLN A 73 20.71 -4.98 -16.45
C GLN A 73 21.69 -6.07 -15.97
N SER A 74 21.44 -7.34 -16.31
CA SER A 74 22.24 -8.50 -15.86
C SER A 74 22.26 -8.71 -14.34
N ILE A 75 21.22 -8.24 -13.64
CA ILE A 75 20.97 -8.54 -12.23
C ILE A 75 19.91 -9.65 -12.21
N ASP A 76 20.36 -10.90 -12.15
CA ASP A 76 19.49 -12.07 -12.24
C ASP A 76 19.00 -12.52 -10.86
N VAL A 77 18.01 -11.80 -10.34
CA VAL A 77 17.35 -12.08 -9.07
C VAL A 77 15.86 -12.25 -9.27
N ASP A 78 15.24 -13.05 -8.41
CA ASP A 78 13.80 -13.15 -8.25
C ASP A 78 13.40 -12.65 -6.85
N ILE A 79 12.15 -12.20 -6.72
CA ILE A 79 11.58 -11.82 -5.43
C ILE A 79 10.95 -13.05 -4.80
N CYS A 80 11.41 -13.40 -3.61
CA CYS A 80 10.86 -14.49 -2.80
C CYS A 80 9.64 -14.03 -2.00
N ASP A 81 9.80 -12.94 -1.25
CA ASP A 81 8.73 -12.37 -0.43
C ASP A 81 8.89 -10.85 -0.33
N PHE A 82 7.82 -10.15 0.07
CA PHE A 82 7.87 -8.73 0.37
C PHE A 82 6.89 -8.36 1.47
N THR A 83 7.23 -7.32 2.21
CA THR A 83 6.29 -6.64 3.10
C THR A 83 6.49 -5.14 3.03
N LEU A 84 5.43 -4.40 3.36
CA LEU A 84 5.36 -2.98 3.13
C LEU A 84 4.53 -2.31 4.22
N TYR A 85 5.02 -1.18 4.74
CA TYR A 85 4.28 -0.41 5.73
C TYR A 85 4.46 1.10 5.52
N PRO A 86 3.50 1.92 5.99
CA PRO A 86 3.65 3.36 5.98
C PRO A 86 4.42 3.83 7.22
N GLN A 87 5.48 4.59 7.04
CA GLN A 87 6.25 5.19 8.12
C GLN A 87 5.66 6.57 8.49
N LEU A 88 4.84 6.59 9.55
CA LEU A 88 4.04 7.76 9.97
C LEU A 88 4.74 8.70 10.96
N ASP A 89 5.92 8.34 11.48
CA ASP A 89 6.68 9.11 12.47
C ASP A 89 7.57 10.20 11.85
N MET A 90 7.44 10.44 10.54
CA MET A 90 8.17 11.48 9.81
C MET A 90 7.28 12.23 8.81
N PHE A 91 7.70 13.45 8.44
CA PHE A 91 7.02 14.28 7.45
C PHE A 91 8.01 14.74 6.34
N PRO A 92 7.66 14.60 5.04
CA PRO A 92 6.46 13.90 4.55
C PRO A 92 6.52 12.40 4.84
N THR A 93 5.35 11.80 5.08
CA THR A 93 5.20 10.36 5.30
C THR A 93 5.76 9.58 4.12
N ARG A 94 6.31 8.40 4.36
CA ARG A 94 6.86 7.56 3.29
C ARG A 94 6.45 6.10 3.43
N TYR A 95 6.63 5.35 2.36
CA TYR A 95 6.51 3.90 2.38
C TYR A 95 7.87 3.26 2.62
N VAL A 96 7.88 2.15 3.35
CA VAL A 96 9.09 1.35 3.60
C VAL A 96 8.79 -0.08 3.18
N MET A 97 9.48 -0.54 2.15
CA MET A 97 9.37 -1.90 1.61
C MET A 97 10.55 -2.73 2.06
N PHE A 98 10.28 -3.91 2.57
CA PHE A 98 11.28 -4.97 2.72
C PHE A 98 11.09 -5.96 1.57
N LEU A 99 12.17 -6.27 0.87
CA LEU A 99 12.19 -7.25 -0.21
C LEU A 99 13.13 -8.39 0.15
N GLU A 100 12.62 -9.61 0.14
CA GLU A 100 13.45 -10.80 0.19
C GLU A 100 13.72 -11.25 -1.25
N LEU A 101 15.01 -11.26 -1.63
CA LEU A 101 15.45 -11.67 -2.96
C LEU A 101 16.04 -13.08 -2.91
N ILE A 102 15.98 -13.79 -4.03
CA ILE A 102 16.69 -15.05 -4.31
C ILE A 102 17.47 -14.88 -5.62
N ASP A 103 18.67 -15.44 -5.72
CA ASP A 103 19.42 -15.46 -6.99
C ASP A 103 18.85 -16.57 -7.88
N ALA A 104 18.46 -16.19 -9.10
CA ALA A 104 17.73 -17.06 -10.02
C ALA A 104 18.58 -18.27 -10.48
N ASN A 105 19.92 -18.15 -10.41
CA ASN A 105 20.85 -19.18 -10.86
C ASN A 105 21.39 -20.07 -9.75
N SER A 106 21.24 -19.69 -8.48
CA SER A 106 21.75 -20.48 -7.36
C SER A 106 20.72 -21.48 -6.87
N HIS A 107 20.63 -22.61 -7.57
CA HIS A 107 19.76 -23.73 -7.19
C HIS A 107 20.00 -24.29 -5.77
N HIS A 108 21.09 -23.95 -5.06
CA HIS A 108 21.46 -24.66 -3.84
C HIS A 108 22.13 -23.89 -2.67
N GLN A 109 22.27 -22.56 -2.66
CA GLN A 109 22.81 -21.89 -1.47
C GLN A 109 22.18 -20.51 -1.20
N ASN A 110 21.51 -20.36 -0.06
CA ASN A 110 21.13 -19.08 0.57
C ASN A 110 22.38 -18.27 0.95
N ARG A 111 23.17 -17.84 -0.03
CA ARG A 111 24.21 -16.82 0.19
C ARG A 111 23.52 -15.47 0.17
N ALA A 112 23.84 -14.61 1.14
CA ALA A 112 23.31 -13.25 1.21
C ALA A 112 23.59 -12.50 -0.11
N ILE A 113 22.54 -12.25 -0.89
CA ILE A 113 22.56 -11.58 -2.21
C ILE A 113 23.21 -10.22 -2.14
N ASN A 114 23.06 -9.53 -0.99
CA ASN A 114 23.70 -8.26 -0.70
C ASN A 114 25.23 -8.29 -0.88
N ARG A 115 25.89 -9.46 -0.80
CA ARG A 115 27.33 -9.61 -1.07
C ARG A 115 27.67 -9.95 -2.53
N GLN A 116 26.72 -10.52 -3.27
CA GLN A 116 26.92 -10.96 -4.66
C GLN A 116 26.56 -9.85 -5.66
N HIS A 117 25.62 -8.97 -5.32
CA HIS A 117 25.19 -7.86 -6.18
C HIS A 117 25.30 -6.52 -5.44
N PRO A 118 26.51 -5.94 -5.30
CA PRO A 118 26.68 -4.61 -4.70
C PRO A 118 25.91 -3.51 -5.45
N ILE A 119 25.56 -3.75 -6.72
CA ILE A 119 24.72 -2.87 -7.54
C ILE A 119 23.31 -2.70 -6.93
N LEU A 120 22.78 -3.72 -6.25
CA LEU A 120 21.48 -3.64 -5.56
C LEU A 120 21.53 -2.79 -4.28
N GLN A 121 22.72 -2.50 -3.76
CA GLN A 121 22.91 -1.53 -2.68
C GLN A 121 23.05 -0.09 -3.22
N ASN A 122 23.17 0.08 -4.53
CA ASN A 122 23.25 1.41 -5.13
C ASN A 122 21.85 2.04 -5.15
N GLU A 123 21.76 3.32 -4.79
CA GLU A 123 20.48 4.05 -4.75
C GLU A 123 19.76 4.01 -6.11
N ASP A 124 20.52 3.94 -7.21
CA ASP A 124 19.96 3.85 -8.56
C ASP A 124 19.10 2.59 -8.76
N ALA A 125 19.53 1.42 -8.26
CA ALA A 125 18.77 0.18 -8.41
C ALA A 125 17.49 0.20 -7.58
N LEU A 126 17.52 0.85 -6.41
CA LEU A 126 16.36 1.03 -5.54
C LEU A 126 15.41 2.14 -6.05
N SER A 127 15.94 3.14 -6.77
CA SER A 127 15.15 4.20 -7.42
C SER A 127 14.23 3.65 -8.51
N GLU A 128 14.61 2.51 -9.11
CA GLU A 128 13.81 1.84 -10.13
C GLU A 128 12.48 1.34 -9.57
N LEU A 129 12.46 0.86 -8.32
CA LEU A 129 11.24 0.42 -7.65
C LEU A 129 10.26 1.58 -7.43
N GLU A 130 10.76 2.72 -6.95
CA GLU A 130 9.97 3.96 -6.80
C GLU A 130 9.43 4.44 -8.16
N ARG A 131 10.26 4.35 -9.22
CA ARG A 131 9.86 4.71 -10.58
C ARG A 131 8.71 3.84 -11.07
N GLN A 132 8.81 2.51 -10.91
CA GLN A 132 7.75 1.58 -11.29
C GLN A 132 6.47 1.79 -10.46
N LEU A 133 6.60 2.12 -9.17
CA LEU A 133 5.45 2.45 -8.33
C LEU A 133 4.74 3.71 -8.82
N CYS A 134 5.48 4.75 -9.20
CA CYS A 134 4.92 5.98 -9.78
C CYS A 134 4.27 5.75 -11.15
N GLN A 135 4.71 4.74 -11.90
CA GLN A 135 4.11 4.35 -13.18
C GLN A 135 2.81 3.57 -12.97
N SER A 136 2.83 2.61 -12.04
CA SER A 136 1.67 1.77 -11.70
C SER A 136 0.60 2.52 -10.92
N ASN A 137 0.98 3.55 -10.15
CA ASN A 137 0.11 4.31 -9.28
C ASN A 137 0.27 5.83 -9.47
N HIS A 138 -0.54 6.40 -10.36
CA HIS A 138 -0.49 7.81 -10.69
C HIS A 138 -0.84 8.74 -9.50
N ILE A 139 -1.73 8.31 -8.59
CA ILE A 139 -2.06 9.11 -7.40
C ILE A 139 -0.86 9.17 -6.44
N TYR A 140 -0.17 8.05 -6.26
CA TYR A 140 1.09 8.03 -5.50
C TYR A 140 2.11 8.99 -6.12
N ARG A 141 2.30 8.94 -7.45
CA ARG A 141 3.17 9.87 -8.17
C ARG A 141 2.79 11.33 -7.95
N ASP A 142 1.50 11.67 -8.00
CA ASP A 142 1.04 13.04 -7.80
C ASP A 142 1.31 13.50 -6.35
N HIS A 143 1.12 12.62 -5.37
CA HIS A 143 1.46 12.90 -3.97
C HIS A 143 2.96 13.05 -3.74
N ARG A 144 3.79 12.27 -4.44
CA ARG A 144 5.25 12.41 -4.45
C ARG A 144 5.70 13.73 -5.04
N ASN A 145 5.18 14.08 -6.21
CA ASN A 145 5.52 15.32 -6.92
C ASN A 145 5.11 16.57 -6.16
N THR A 146 4.03 16.50 -5.38
CA THR A 146 3.56 17.61 -4.53
C THR A 146 4.21 17.66 -3.14
N GLY A 147 5.10 16.70 -2.83
CA GLY A 147 5.75 16.63 -1.51
C GLY A 147 4.85 16.17 -0.37
N LYS A 148 3.65 15.63 -0.67
CA LYS A 148 2.76 15.01 0.33
C LYS A 148 3.27 13.66 0.81
N LEU A 149 4.00 12.95 -0.05
CA LEU A 149 4.71 11.71 0.26
C LEU A 149 6.20 11.88 -0.01
N SER A 150 7.05 11.29 0.84
CA SER A 150 8.49 11.13 0.57
C SER A 150 8.75 9.89 -0.29
N SER A 151 9.99 9.74 -0.77
CA SER A 151 10.40 8.58 -1.57
C SER A 151 10.20 7.27 -0.82
N LEU A 152 9.79 6.23 -1.55
CA LEU A 152 9.82 4.86 -1.05
C LEU A 152 11.24 4.53 -0.59
N ARG A 153 11.35 3.98 0.61
CA ARG A 153 12.57 3.36 1.10
C ARG A 153 12.46 1.86 0.87
N CYS A 154 13.41 1.29 0.16
CA CYS A 154 13.53 -0.15 0.00
C CYS A 154 14.66 -0.69 0.88
N ILE A 155 14.44 -1.86 1.49
CA ILE A 155 15.39 -2.58 2.33
C ILE A 155 15.45 -4.02 1.80
N LEU A 156 16.66 -4.50 1.50
CA LEU A 156 16.96 -5.83 0.95
C LEU A 156 17.61 -6.74 2.00
#